data_AF-A0A2S7XW31-F1
#
_entry.id   AF-A0A2S7XW31-F1
#
_cell.length_a   1.000
_cell.length_b   1.000
_cell.length_c   1.000
_cell.angle_alpha   90.00
_cell.angle_beta   90.00
_cell.angle_gamma   90.00
#
_symmetry.space_group_name_H-M   'P 1'
#
loop_
_entity.id
_entity.type
_entity.pdbx_description
1 polymer ?
#
loop_
_entity_poly.entity_id
_entity_poly.type
_entity_poly.pdbx_seq_one_letter_code
_entity_poly.pdbx_strand_id
1 'polypeptide(L)'
;MPRKPPSVQGFDSLSEQVFVRDGDAEAVANAHAHTGPDVVVIYGWGDCLPQHVAKYADGYRAMFPRAKQVVILSPIAKALFTSREQKRGHMTPVVNHLFGSPDAGRGAGAAQSNDTILIHAMSNTGAINAAATFDVYFERFESAMPIASS
;
A
#
# COMPACT_ATOMS: atom_id res chain seq x y z
N MET A 1 -25.02 -10.74 -13.04
CA MET A 1 -23.97 -10.11 -13.89
C MET A 1 -22.67 -10.12 -13.11
N PRO A 2 -21.52 -10.53 -13.69
CA PRO A 2 -20.24 -10.42 -13.00
C PRO A 2 -19.92 -8.94 -12.74
N ARG A 3 -19.55 -8.61 -11.49
CA ARG A 3 -19.22 -7.24 -11.09
C ARG A 3 -17.87 -6.88 -11.72
N LYS A 4 -17.79 -5.75 -12.45
CA LYS A 4 -16.52 -5.25 -13.00
C LYS A 4 -15.53 -5.05 -11.84
N PRO A 5 -14.28 -5.52 -11.96
CA PRO A 5 -13.27 -5.31 -10.92
C PRO A 5 -13.08 -3.80 -10.69
N PRO A 6 -12.83 -3.37 -9.44
CA PRO A 6 -12.57 -1.98 -9.14
C PRO A 6 -11.32 -1.48 -9.88
N SER A 7 -11.35 -0.22 -10.28
CA SER A 7 -10.22 0.47 -10.92
C SER A 7 -10.00 1.82 -10.26
N VAL A 8 -8.73 2.18 -10.05
CA VAL A 8 -8.32 3.51 -9.57
C VAL A 8 -7.57 4.19 -10.71
N GLN A 9 -7.99 5.38 -11.11
CA GLN A 9 -7.35 6.09 -12.23
C GLN A 9 -5.88 6.40 -11.91
N GLY A 10 -4.99 6.06 -12.84
CA GLY A 10 -3.55 6.29 -12.70
C GLY A 10 -2.83 5.25 -11.82
N PHE A 11 -3.49 4.17 -11.43
CA PHE A 11 -2.89 3.07 -10.67
C PHE A 11 -3.00 1.74 -11.42
N ASP A 12 -1.97 0.92 -11.27
CA ASP A 12 -1.97 -0.47 -11.69
C ASP A 12 -2.57 -1.34 -10.58
N SER A 13 -3.35 -2.35 -10.96
CA SER A 13 -3.97 -3.27 -10.01
C SER A 13 -3.06 -4.48 -9.78
N LEU A 14 -2.71 -4.73 -8.52
CA LEU A 14 -2.08 -5.98 -8.08
C LEU A 14 -3.12 -7.02 -7.64
N SER A 15 -4.28 -6.55 -7.18
CA SER A 15 -5.44 -7.37 -6.84
C SER A 15 -6.70 -6.51 -6.86
N GLU A 16 -7.86 -7.11 -6.58
CA GLU A 16 -9.11 -6.37 -6.39
C GLU A 16 -9.07 -5.35 -5.24
N GLN A 17 -8.10 -5.44 -4.33
CA GLN A 17 -7.95 -4.52 -3.20
C GLN A 17 -6.73 -3.63 -3.32
N VAL A 18 -5.67 -4.06 -4.01
CA VAL A 18 -4.35 -3.41 -3.94
C VAL A 18 -4.02 -2.78 -5.28
N PHE A 19 -3.75 -1.48 -5.24
CA PHE A 19 -3.45 -0.64 -6.39
C PHE A 19 -2.14 0.10 -6.14
N VAL A 20 -1.28 0.20 -7.15
CA VAL A 20 0.05 0.81 -7.03
C VAL A 20 0.29 1.86 -8.10
N ARG A 21 1.12 2.85 -7.76
CA ARG A 21 1.52 3.93 -8.66
C ARG A 21 2.95 4.36 -8.34
N ASP A 22 3.80 4.45 -9.35
CA ASP A 22 5.18 4.93 -9.20
C ASP A 22 5.23 6.43 -8.90
N GLY A 23 6.36 6.89 -8.33
CA GLY A 23 6.67 8.31 -8.16
C GLY A 23 6.71 9.08 -9.49
N ASP A 24 6.70 10.41 -9.43
CA ASP A 24 6.68 11.26 -10.62
C ASP A 24 8.10 11.29 -11.18
N ALA A 25 8.27 10.81 -12.41
CA ALA A 25 9.56 10.72 -13.07
C ALA A 25 10.24 12.11 -13.18
N GLU A 26 9.48 13.17 -13.44
CA GLU A 26 10.03 14.52 -13.54
C GLU A 26 10.45 15.06 -12.17
N ALA A 27 9.67 14.77 -11.12
CA ALA A 27 10.05 15.14 -9.75
C ALA A 27 11.27 14.36 -9.25
N VAL A 28 11.44 13.11 -9.69
CA VAL A 28 12.62 12.30 -9.39
C VAL A 28 13.86 12.87 -10.08
N ALA A 29 13.74 13.27 -11.35
CA ALA A 29 14.85 13.81 -12.13
C ALA A 29 15.37 15.17 -11.63
N ASN A 30 14.49 16.00 -11.06
CA ASN A 30 14.78 17.39 -10.66
C ASN A 30 15.12 17.57 -9.15
N ALA A 31 15.33 16.49 -8.40
CA ALA A 31 15.38 16.56 -6.95
C ALA A 31 16.72 17.10 -6.38
N HIS A 32 16.66 18.24 -5.69
CA HIS A 32 17.70 18.69 -4.76
C HIS A 32 17.26 18.41 -3.31
N ALA A 33 17.99 17.53 -2.62
CA ALA A 33 17.76 17.05 -1.24
C ALA A 33 16.40 16.37 -0.97
N HIS A 34 16.44 15.16 -0.40
CA HIS A 34 15.26 14.35 -0.12
C HIS A 34 14.55 14.83 1.16
N THR A 35 13.34 15.40 1.04
CA THR A 35 12.47 15.68 2.20
C THR A 35 11.12 14.96 2.03
N GLY A 36 10.90 13.87 2.76
CA GLY A 36 9.62 13.13 2.76
C GLY A 36 9.77 11.61 2.56
N PRO A 37 8.66 10.84 2.70
CA PRO A 37 8.67 9.39 2.53
C PRO A 37 8.99 8.96 1.10
N ASP A 38 9.63 7.81 0.96
CA ASP A 38 9.87 7.15 -0.33
C ASP A 38 8.65 6.33 -0.78
N VAL A 39 7.85 5.87 0.19
CA VAL A 39 6.60 5.13 -0.06
C VAL A 39 5.48 5.64 0.83
N VAL A 40 4.31 5.86 0.26
CA VAL A 40 3.07 6.15 0.98
C VAL A 40 2.06 5.02 0.77
N VAL A 41 1.67 4.37 1.87
CA VAL A 41 0.68 3.29 1.87
C VAL A 41 -0.62 3.81 2.49
N ILE A 42 -1.70 3.77 1.72
CA ILE A 42 -3.01 4.33 2.09
C ILE A 42 -4.02 3.20 2.19
N TYR A 43 -4.49 2.92 3.40
CA TYR A 43 -5.58 1.99 3.63
C TYR A 43 -6.90 2.75 3.66
N GLY A 44 -7.74 2.47 2.66
CA GLY A 44 -9.13 2.92 2.52
C GLY A 44 -10.00 2.57 3.72
N TRP A 45 -11.25 3.03 3.68
CA TRP A 45 -12.26 2.71 4.69
C TRP A 45 -13.47 2.03 4.05
N GLY A 46 -13.94 0.95 4.68
CA GLY A 46 -15.18 0.25 4.37
C GLY A 46 -15.40 0.02 2.87
N ASP A 47 -16.66 0.14 2.45
CA ASP A 47 -17.06 -0.01 1.04
C ASP A 47 -16.96 1.31 0.25
N CYS A 48 -15.96 2.14 0.60
CA CYS A 48 -15.69 3.38 -0.08
C CYS A 48 -15.35 3.14 -1.56
N LEU A 49 -15.83 4.05 -2.42
CA LEU A 49 -15.54 3.98 -3.85
C LEU A 49 -14.05 4.24 -4.11
N PRO A 50 -13.41 3.51 -5.04
CA PRO A 50 -11.98 3.65 -5.31
C PRO A 50 -11.55 5.09 -5.62
N GLN A 51 -12.39 5.84 -6.33
CA GLN A 51 -12.17 7.26 -6.67
C GLN A 51 -12.08 8.20 -5.45
N HIS A 52 -12.64 7.82 -4.29
CA HIS A 52 -12.58 8.65 -3.09
C HIS A 52 -11.26 8.42 -2.34
N VAL A 53 -10.77 7.17 -2.31
CA VAL A 53 -9.44 6.86 -1.77
C VAL A 53 -8.35 7.48 -2.66
N ALA A 54 -8.56 7.51 -3.98
CA ALA A 54 -7.66 8.16 -4.95
C ALA A 54 -7.40 9.64 -4.61
N LYS A 55 -8.42 10.39 -4.16
CA LYS A 55 -8.25 11.81 -3.77
C LYS A 55 -7.23 12.00 -2.65
N TYR A 56 -7.17 11.08 -1.69
CA TYR A 56 -6.15 11.11 -0.63
C TYR A 56 -4.76 10.81 -1.20
N ALA A 57 -4.68 9.86 -2.13
CA ALA A 57 -3.43 9.59 -2.83
C ALA A 57 -2.95 10.80 -3.64
N ASP A 58 -3.85 11.55 -4.27
CA ASP A 58 -3.47 12.78 -4.99
C ASP A 58 -3.01 13.90 -4.03
N GLY A 59 -3.62 14.00 -2.84
CA GLY A 59 -3.12 14.90 -1.79
C GLY A 59 -1.70 14.54 -1.34
N TYR A 60 -1.42 13.26 -1.09
CA TYR A 60 -0.06 12.80 -0.78
C TYR A 60 0.89 12.98 -1.95
N ARG A 61 0.41 12.84 -3.20
CA ARG A 61 1.23 13.08 -4.39
C ARG A 61 1.68 14.54 -4.48
N ALA A 62 0.80 15.49 -4.17
CA ALA A 62 1.16 16.91 -4.16
C ALA A 62 2.23 17.23 -3.11
N MET A 63 2.20 16.56 -1.94
CA MET A 63 3.19 16.74 -0.89
C MET A 63 4.50 15.99 -1.15
N PHE A 64 4.41 14.77 -1.66
CA PHE A 64 5.53 13.84 -1.87
C PHE A 64 5.50 13.29 -3.30
N PRO A 65 5.79 14.11 -4.32
CA PRO A 65 5.60 13.75 -5.72
C PRO A 65 6.44 12.56 -6.18
N ARG A 66 7.57 12.32 -5.52
CA ARG A 66 8.48 11.19 -5.78
C ARG A 66 8.08 9.90 -5.09
N ALA A 67 7.21 9.96 -4.08
CA ALA A 67 6.87 8.79 -3.31
C ALA A 67 6.06 7.80 -4.17
N LYS A 68 6.44 6.53 -4.11
CA LYS A 68 5.58 5.46 -4.63
C LYS A 68 4.33 5.37 -3.76
N GLN A 69 3.21 5.00 -4.36
CA GLN A 69 1.93 4.97 -3.65
C GLN A 69 1.29 3.61 -3.77
N VAL A 70 0.87 3.07 -2.63
CA VAL A 70 0.08 1.84 -2.55
C VAL A 70 -1.27 2.19 -1.94
N VAL A 71 -2.34 1.97 -2.67
CA VAL A 71 -3.72 2.19 -2.24
C VAL A 71 -4.39 0.85 -2.00
N ILE A 72 -4.97 0.68 -0.81
CA ILE A 72 -5.68 -0.54 -0.41
C ILE A 72 -7.16 -0.20 -0.20
N LEU A 73 -8.05 -0.87 -0.93
CA LEU A 73 -9.48 -0.86 -0.62
C LEU A 73 -9.76 -1.79 0.56
N SER A 74 -10.57 -1.32 1.51
CA SER A 74 -10.84 -2.00 2.78
C SER A 74 -12.31 -2.39 2.93
N PRO A 75 -12.89 -3.17 1.99
CA PRO A 75 -14.31 -3.51 2.01
C PRO A 75 -14.68 -4.18 3.33
N ILE A 76 -15.83 -3.79 3.87
CA ILE A 76 -16.25 -4.18 5.24
C ILE A 76 -16.26 -5.69 5.36
N ALA A 77 -16.77 -6.39 4.34
CA ALA A 77 -16.87 -7.83 4.33
C ALA A 77 -15.50 -8.52 4.41
N LYS A 78 -14.50 -8.06 3.65
CA LYS A 78 -13.17 -8.66 3.69
C LYS A 78 -12.42 -8.32 4.98
N ALA A 79 -12.70 -7.18 5.62
CA ALA A 79 -12.08 -6.81 6.90
C ALA A 79 -12.70 -7.56 8.10
N LEU A 80 -14.03 -7.62 8.17
CA LEU A 80 -14.75 -8.09 9.38
C LEU A 80 -15.21 -9.54 9.31
N PHE A 81 -15.49 -10.09 8.13
CA PHE A 81 -16.12 -11.41 7.98
C PHE A 81 -15.21 -12.47 7.35
N THR A 82 -13.89 -12.27 7.41
CA THR A 82 -12.91 -13.25 6.94
C THR A 82 -11.96 -13.66 8.05
N SER A 83 -11.36 -14.85 7.93
CA SER A 83 -10.39 -15.37 8.88
C SER A 83 -9.10 -14.53 8.90
N ARG A 84 -8.25 -14.72 9.92
CA ARG A 84 -6.92 -14.10 9.98
C ARG A 84 -6.07 -14.49 8.77
N GLU A 85 -6.12 -15.76 8.37
CA GLU A 85 -5.41 -16.28 7.20
C GLU A 85 -5.90 -15.63 5.89
N GLN A 86 -7.21 -15.49 5.70
CA GLN A 86 -7.77 -14.83 4.53
C GLN A 86 -7.37 -13.35 4.46
N LYS A 87 -7.41 -12.63 5.59
CA LYS A 87 -6.93 -11.24 5.66
C LYS A 87 -5.45 -11.12 5.28
N ARG A 88 -4.61 -12.01 5.78
CA ARG A 88 -3.20 -12.09 5.43
C ARG A 88 -3.01 -12.38 3.92
N GLY A 89 -3.79 -13.31 3.37
CA GLY A 89 -3.81 -13.58 1.93
C GLY A 89 -4.13 -12.34 1.10
N HIS A 90 -5.14 -11.56 1.50
CA HIS A 90 -5.49 -10.30 0.82
C HIS A 90 -4.36 -9.25 0.85
N MET A 91 -3.55 -9.23 1.91
CA MET A 91 -2.45 -8.26 2.08
C MET A 91 -1.09 -8.76 1.59
N THR A 92 -0.97 -10.04 1.23
CA THR A 92 0.25 -10.61 0.66
C THR A 92 0.75 -9.85 -0.59
N PRO A 93 -0.11 -9.40 -1.52
CA PRO A 93 0.33 -8.56 -2.65
C PRO A 93 1.01 -7.26 -2.22
N VAL A 94 0.63 -6.65 -1.09
CA VAL A 94 1.27 -5.44 -0.57
C VAL A 94 2.70 -5.76 -0.15
N VAL A 95 2.90 -6.80 0.66
CA VAL A 95 4.23 -7.20 1.13
C VAL A 95 5.12 -7.66 -0.03
N ASN A 96 4.57 -8.42 -0.98
CA ASN A 96 5.30 -8.85 -2.17
C ASN A 96 5.75 -7.67 -3.02
N HIS A 97 4.88 -6.68 -3.22
CA HIS A 97 5.23 -5.50 -3.99
C HIS A 97 6.29 -4.66 -3.28
N LEU A 98 6.15 -4.40 -1.99
CA LEU A 98 7.07 -3.55 -1.25
C LEU A 98 8.43 -4.21 -1.02
N PHE A 99 8.48 -5.49 -0.66
CA PHE A 99 9.70 -6.13 -0.17
C PHE A 99 10.20 -7.29 -1.03
N GLY A 100 9.51 -7.57 -2.14
CA GLY A 100 9.81 -8.67 -3.05
C GLY A 100 8.98 -9.92 -2.73
N SER A 101 8.73 -10.72 -3.76
CA SER A 101 8.17 -12.07 -3.62
C SER A 101 9.22 -13.00 -2.98
N PRO A 102 8.82 -14.05 -2.23
CA PRO A 102 9.78 -15.03 -1.69
C PRO A 102 10.75 -15.59 -2.73
N ASP A 103 10.29 -15.75 -3.97
CA ASP A 103 11.07 -16.32 -5.08
C ASP A 103 11.99 -15.31 -5.79
N ALA A 104 11.81 -14.00 -5.55
CA ALA A 104 12.51 -12.94 -6.28
C ALA A 104 13.84 -12.50 -5.63
N GLY A 105 14.21 -13.08 -4.48
CA GLY A 105 15.38 -12.66 -3.69
C GLY A 105 15.15 -11.35 -2.92
N ARG A 106 15.94 -11.12 -1.86
CA ARG A 106 15.87 -9.88 -1.06
C ARG A 106 16.29 -8.67 -1.91
N GLY A 107 15.48 -7.61 -1.90
CA GLY A 107 15.78 -6.34 -2.60
C GLY A 107 15.12 -6.17 -3.96
N ALA A 108 14.34 -7.15 -4.44
CA ALA A 108 13.55 -7.02 -5.67
C ALA A 108 12.23 -6.24 -5.49
N GLY A 109 11.94 -5.80 -4.26
CA GLY A 109 10.73 -5.03 -3.93
C GLY A 109 10.82 -3.56 -4.31
N ALA A 110 9.66 -2.90 -4.30
CA ALA A 110 9.55 -1.48 -4.57
C ALA A 110 10.20 -0.60 -3.49
N ALA A 111 10.31 -1.08 -2.25
CA ALA A 111 10.99 -0.43 -1.14
C ALA A 111 12.42 -0.98 -0.97
N GLN A 112 13.39 -0.08 -0.84
CA GLN A 112 14.78 -0.38 -0.53
C GLN A 112 15.03 -0.37 0.98
N SER A 113 16.18 -0.89 1.42
CA SER A 113 16.50 -1.05 2.85
C SER A 113 16.55 0.25 3.65
N ASN A 114 16.75 1.38 2.97
CA ASN A 114 16.82 2.72 3.57
C ASN A 114 15.58 3.56 3.27
N ASP A 115 14.58 3.00 2.59
CA ASP A 115 13.37 3.72 2.23
C ASP A 115 12.50 3.97 3.46
N THR A 116 11.93 5.17 3.50
CA THR A 116 10.99 5.59 4.54
C THR A 116 9.56 5.34 4.09
N ILE A 117 8.83 4.51 4.86
CA ILE A 117 7.44 4.13 4.55
C ILE A 117 6.48 4.88 5.46
N LEU A 118 5.64 5.74 4.89
CA LEU A 118 4.52 6.38 5.57
C LEU A 118 3.26 5.52 5.42
N ILE A 119 2.55 5.27 6.52
CA ILE A 119 1.27 4.57 6.50
C ILE A 119 0.15 5.51 6.93
N HIS A 120 -0.91 5.57 6.12
CA HIS A 120 -2.15 6.23 6.44
C HIS A 120 -3.30 5.21 6.47
N ALA A 121 -3.75 4.83 7.66
CA ALA A 121 -4.85 3.89 7.83
C ALA A 121 -6.14 4.61 8.21
N MET A 122 -7.16 4.55 7.35
CA MET A 122 -8.44 5.20 7.59
C MET A 122 -9.44 4.24 8.22
N SER A 123 -10.05 4.66 9.34
CA SER A 123 -11.08 3.90 10.06
C SER A 123 -10.59 2.52 10.55
N ASN A 124 -11.50 1.77 11.17
CA ASN A 124 -11.21 0.44 11.71
C ASN A 124 -10.91 -0.57 10.61
N THR A 125 -11.62 -0.50 9.48
CA THR A 125 -11.41 -1.42 8.35
C THR A 125 -10.04 -1.21 7.70
N GLY A 126 -9.58 0.04 7.57
CA GLY A 126 -8.21 0.33 7.14
C GLY A 126 -7.17 -0.16 8.14
N ALA A 127 -7.38 0.09 9.44
CA ALA A 127 -6.49 -0.39 10.50
C ALA A 127 -6.38 -1.94 10.54
N ILE A 128 -7.48 -2.66 10.31
CA ILE A 128 -7.49 -4.12 10.23
C ILE A 128 -6.65 -4.63 9.05
N ASN A 129 -6.75 -3.98 7.88
CA ASN A 129 -5.93 -4.36 6.72
C ASN A 129 -4.45 -4.00 6.93
N ALA A 130 -4.15 -2.88 7.59
CA ALA A 130 -2.79 -2.52 7.98
C ALA A 130 -2.19 -3.56 8.95
N ALA A 131 -2.94 -3.95 9.99
CA ALA A 131 -2.51 -4.99 10.92
C ALA A 131 -2.26 -6.34 10.22
N ALA A 132 -3.14 -6.74 9.29
CA ALA A 132 -2.95 -7.94 8.49
C ALA A 132 -1.71 -7.85 7.59
N THR A 133 -1.36 -6.66 7.10
CA THR A 133 -0.11 -6.44 6.34
C THR A 133 1.11 -6.63 7.24
N PHE A 134 1.08 -6.10 8.46
CA PHE A 134 2.15 -6.30 9.44
C PHE A 134 2.30 -7.77 9.84
N ASP A 135 1.19 -8.50 9.99
CA ASP A 135 1.22 -9.93 10.26
C ASP A 135 1.93 -10.72 9.14
N VAL A 136 1.65 -10.40 7.87
CA VAL A 136 2.34 -11.03 6.72
C VAL A 136 3.82 -10.68 6.70
N TYR A 137 4.16 -9.41 6.94
CA TYR A 137 5.55 -8.98 6.99
C TYR A 137 6.31 -9.71 8.11
N PHE A 138 5.75 -9.73 9.33
CA PHE A 138 6.40 -10.33 10.49
C PHE A 138 6.59 -11.84 10.33
N GLU A 139 5.61 -12.56 9.78
CA GLU A 139 5.77 -13.98 9.47
C GLU A 139 6.91 -14.23 8.47
N ARG A 140 7.11 -13.34 7.50
CA ARG A 140 8.13 -13.52 6.46
C ARG A 140 9.53 -13.14 6.93
N PHE A 141 9.64 -12.05 7.67
CA PHE A 141 10.92 -11.41 7.98
C PHE A 141 11.29 -11.47 9.47
N GLU A 142 10.43 -12.05 10.30
CA GLU A 142 10.61 -12.21 11.76
C GLU A 142 11.01 -10.90 12.47
N SER A 143 10.54 -9.77 11.94
CA SER A 143 10.89 -8.43 12.38
C SER A 143 9.73 -7.47 12.17
N ALA A 144 9.76 -6.33 12.89
CA ALA A 144 8.79 -5.26 12.68
C ALA A 144 8.98 -4.62 11.29
N MET A 145 7.88 -4.23 10.65
CA MET A 145 7.93 -3.53 9.37
C MET A 145 8.58 -2.15 9.54
N PRO A 146 9.52 -1.74 8.65
CA PRO A 146 10.22 -0.46 8.77
C PRO A 146 9.30 0.68 8.34
N ILE A 147 8.50 1.19 9.29
CA ILE A 147 7.63 2.35 9.11
C ILE A 147 8.32 3.61 9.66
N ALA A 148 8.13 4.74 9.00
CA ALA A 148 8.65 6.02 9.49
C ALA A 148 7.95 6.38 10.81
N SER A 149 8.73 6.71 11.84
CA SER A 149 8.22 7.34 13.06
C SER A 149 7.75 8.75 12.71
N SER A 150 6.50 9.08 13.08
CA SER A 150 5.95 10.44 12.98
C SER A 150 6.70 11.44 13.84
#